data_AF-A0A800H929-F1
#
_entry.id   AF-A0A800H929-F1
#
_cell.length_a   1.000
_cell.length_b   1.000
_cell.length_c   1.000
_cell.angle_alpha   90.00
_cell.angle_beta   90.00
_cell.angle_gamma   90.00
#
_symmetry.space_group_name_H-M   'P 1'
#
loop_
_entity.id
_entity.type
_entity.pdbx_description
1 polymer ?
#
loop_
_entity_poly.entity_id
_entity_poly.type
_entity_poly.pdbx_seq_one_letter_code
_entity_poly.pdbx_strand_id
1 'polypeptide(L)'
;IRIITHEDIPGQNQIGGIILDEQLFASTEVHFVGQPIALIIAESDQIAFEARKLIEIEISKKDVIVDPREAQQKDELIIPPRTFELGDTENSWENCAHIFEGQADSNGQEHLYIETQGAYAVPLENGHIRISSSTQGPTVVQRITARVLGVGMHKIEVDVVRIGGGFGGKEDQATPWAVMAALGVHILNSPVKVVLSRLDDMRMTGKRHPYSSDYKIGLSNDLKIMAYETIFYQNAGASADLSPAVMERTLFHGTNSYFIPNVKMTAYSCKTNLPPNTAFRGFGGPQGMFVIESALSHAAKELGIPTHELQKLNLLKNGNEFPYGQIADGVELNSIWQ
;
A
#
# COMPACT_ATOMS: atom_id res chain seq x y z
N ILE A 1 22.31 -25.44 -12.16
CA ILE A 1 20.90 -25.08 -12.49
C ILE A 1 20.01 -25.77 -11.46
N ARG A 2 19.07 -25.06 -10.82
CA ARG A 2 18.12 -25.63 -9.85
C ARG A 2 16.79 -24.88 -9.92
N ILE A 3 15.68 -25.58 -9.70
CA ILE A 3 14.36 -24.99 -9.50
C ILE A 3 14.07 -25.11 -8.01
N ILE A 4 13.73 -24.00 -7.37
CA ILE A 4 13.46 -23.89 -5.94
C ILE A 4 11.97 -23.59 -5.79
N THR A 5 11.28 -24.33 -4.93
CA THR A 5 9.87 -24.12 -4.61
C THR A 5 9.69 -23.86 -3.12
N HIS A 6 8.44 -23.78 -2.64
CA HIS A 6 8.15 -23.67 -1.22
C HIS A 6 8.69 -24.85 -0.39
N GLU A 7 8.87 -26.03 -0.98
CA GLU A 7 9.38 -27.23 -0.29
C GLU A 7 10.88 -27.15 0.02
N ASP A 8 11.63 -26.33 -0.71
CA ASP A 8 13.07 -26.12 -0.49
C ASP A 8 13.35 -25.08 0.62
N ILE A 9 12.32 -24.46 1.22
CA ILE A 9 12.48 -23.45 2.27
C ILE A 9 12.81 -24.13 3.61
N PRO A 10 13.99 -23.88 4.21
CA PRO A 10 14.39 -24.56 5.45
C PRO A 10 13.75 -23.97 6.71
N GLY A 11 13.30 -22.71 6.67
CA GLY A 11 12.61 -22.02 7.76
C GLY A 11 11.10 -21.92 7.51
N GLN A 12 10.57 -20.70 7.52
CA GLN A 12 9.14 -20.46 7.32
C GLN A 12 8.87 -19.80 5.97
N ASN A 13 7.94 -20.35 5.18
CA ASN A 13 7.45 -19.74 3.94
C ASN A 13 6.49 -18.56 4.23
N GLN A 14 7.00 -17.51 4.89
CA GLN A 14 6.18 -16.39 5.38
C GLN A 14 6.98 -15.08 5.39
N ILE A 15 6.55 -14.13 4.55
CA ILE A 15 7.21 -12.85 4.30
C ILE A 15 6.40 -11.63 4.73
N GLY A 16 5.17 -11.82 5.20
CA GLY A 16 4.30 -10.77 5.68
C GLY A 16 4.97 -9.91 6.77
N GLY A 17 4.80 -8.59 6.62
CA GLY A 17 5.39 -7.56 7.46
C GLY A 17 4.54 -7.24 8.68
N ILE A 18 3.44 -6.48 8.47
CA ILE A 18 2.49 -6.09 9.52
C ILE A 18 1.65 -7.29 9.96
N ILE A 19 1.12 -8.04 8.99
CA ILE A 19 0.36 -9.28 9.19
C ILE A 19 1.17 -10.41 8.56
N LEU A 20 1.17 -11.58 9.19
CA LEU A 20 1.84 -12.77 8.68
C LEU A 20 0.91 -13.51 7.71
N ASP A 21 0.57 -12.89 6.59
CA ASP A 21 -0.44 -13.37 5.62
C ASP A 21 0.10 -13.55 4.19
N GLU A 22 1.42 -13.49 3.98
CA GLU A 22 2.01 -13.59 2.65
C GLU A 22 3.12 -14.64 2.57
N GLN A 23 3.05 -15.52 1.57
CA GLN A 23 4.06 -16.57 1.33
C GLN A 23 5.13 -16.08 0.34
N LEU A 24 6.38 -16.51 0.53
CA LEU A 24 7.46 -16.22 -0.42
C LEU A 24 7.19 -16.90 -1.77
N PHE A 25 6.81 -18.19 -1.71
CA PHE A 25 6.34 -18.97 -2.84
C PHE A 25 4.97 -19.52 -2.53
N ALA A 26 4.03 -19.41 -3.48
CA ALA A 26 2.73 -20.06 -3.38
C ALA A 26 2.92 -21.57 -3.14
N SER A 27 2.28 -22.07 -2.09
CA SER A 27 2.36 -23.49 -1.70
C SER A 27 1.15 -24.29 -2.18
N THR A 28 -0.06 -23.76 -1.94
CA THR A 28 -1.34 -24.43 -2.21
C THR A 28 -2.24 -23.60 -3.11
N GLU A 29 -2.25 -22.29 -2.92
CA GLU A 29 -3.13 -21.37 -3.63
C GLU A 29 -2.34 -20.20 -4.22
N VAL A 30 -2.83 -19.71 -5.36
CA VAL A 30 -2.34 -18.48 -6.00
C VAL A 30 -3.43 -17.44 -5.87
N HIS A 31 -3.13 -16.34 -5.16
CA HIS A 31 -4.10 -15.31 -4.83
C HIS A 31 -4.19 -14.21 -5.89
N PHE A 32 -3.14 -14.01 -6.69
CA PHE A 32 -3.09 -12.96 -7.72
C PHE A 32 -2.16 -13.33 -8.87
N VAL A 33 -2.39 -12.72 -10.03
CA VAL A 33 -1.50 -12.87 -11.19
C VAL A 33 -0.17 -12.20 -10.91
N GLY A 34 0.91 -12.97 -10.92
CA GLY A 34 2.27 -12.51 -10.62
C GLY A 34 2.81 -12.99 -9.28
N GLN A 35 2.01 -13.69 -8.47
CA GLN A 35 2.52 -14.30 -7.24
C GLN A 35 3.63 -15.33 -7.56
N PRO A 36 4.80 -15.26 -6.90
CA PRO A 36 5.86 -16.22 -7.12
C PRO A 36 5.45 -17.65 -6.75
N ILE A 37 5.72 -18.63 -7.62
CA ILE A 37 5.49 -20.07 -7.36
C ILE A 37 6.82 -20.81 -7.19
N ALA A 38 7.82 -20.45 -7.98
CA ALA A 38 9.14 -21.06 -7.95
C ALA A 38 10.22 -20.06 -8.41
N LEU A 39 11.46 -20.30 -8.00
CA LEU A 39 12.65 -19.60 -8.45
C LEU A 39 13.53 -20.53 -9.29
N ILE A 40 13.82 -20.12 -10.52
CA ILE A 40 14.75 -20.84 -11.42
C ILE A 40 16.13 -20.20 -11.31
N ILE A 41 17.12 -20.97 -10.90
CA ILE A 41 18.52 -20.53 -10.85
C ILE A 41 19.30 -21.23 -11.95
N ALA A 42 19.97 -20.44 -12.78
CA ALA A 42 20.82 -20.92 -13.87
C ALA A 42 22.11 -20.08 -13.98
N GLU A 43 23.04 -20.53 -14.81
CA GLU A 43 24.31 -19.82 -15.07
C GLU A 43 24.13 -18.53 -15.88
N SER A 44 23.00 -18.40 -16.58
CA SER A 44 22.60 -17.17 -17.27
C SER A 44 21.09 -17.02 -17.29
N ASP A 45 20.62 -15.77 -17.39
CA ASP A 45 19.20 -15.43 -17.49
C ASP A 45 18.54 -16.12 -18.68
N GLN A 46 19.27 -16.27 -19.80
CA GLN A 46 18.76 -16.97 -21.00
C GLN A 46 18.38 -18.42 -20.69
N ILE A 47 19.21 -19.14 -19.94
CA ILE A 47 18.91 -20.53 -19.56
C ILE A 47 17.69 -20.56 -18.63
N ALA A 48 17.58 -19.62 -17.69
CA ALA A 48 16.42 -19.55 -16.80
C ALA A 48 15.12 -19.27 -17.57
N PHE A 49 15.16 -18.38 -18.57
CA PHE A 49 14.01 -18.09 -19.43
C PHE A 49 13.59 -19.26 -20.31
N GLU A 50 14.53 -20.00 -20.90
CA GLU A 50 14.19 -21.20 -21.65
C GLU A 50 13.64 -22.30 -20.74
N ALA A 51 14.23 -22.50 -19.55
CA ALA A 51 13.71 -23.45 -18.56
C ALA A 51 12.28 -23.10 -18.13
N ARG A 52 11.96 -21.82 -17.93
CA ARG A 52 10.60 -21.35 -17.58
C ARG A 52 9.55 -21.81 -18.59
N LYS A 53 9.87 -21.83 -19.89
CA LYS A 53 8.92 -22.24 -20.95
C LYS A 53 8.58 -23.74 -20.91
N LEU A 54 9.40 -24.53 -20.23
CA LEU A 54 9.22 -25.99 -20.10
C LEU A 54 8.42 -26.36 -18.84
N ILE A 55 8.11 -25.39 -17.98
CA ILE A 55 7.34 -25.61 -16.75
C ILE A 55 5.86 -25.47 -17.07
N GLU A 56 5.10 -26.54 -16.80
CA GLU A 56 3.64 -26.54 -16.83
C GLU A 56 3.11 -26.46 -15.39
N ILE A 57 2.12 -25.60 -15.16
CA ILE A 57 1.47 -25.42 -13.87
C ILE A 57 -0.04 -25.50 -14.09
N GLU A 58 -0.67 -26.48 -13.45
CA GLU A 58 -2.13 -26.61 -13.45
C GLU A 58 -2.72 -25.87 -12.26
N ILE A 59 -3.62 -24.93 -12.52
CA ILE A 59 -4.28 -24.12 -11.49
C ILE A 59 -5.80 -24.29 -11.65
N SER A 60 -6.44 -24.80 -10.60
CA SER A 60 -7.90 -24.84 -10.53
C SER A 60 -8.46 -23.46 -10.21
N LYS A 61 -9.36 -22.95 -11.05
CA LYS A 61 -9.96 -21.63 -10.87
C LYS A 61 -10.86 -21.60 -9.63
N LYS A 62 -10.75 -20.51 -8.85
CA LYS A 62 -11.65 -20.15 -7.75
C LYS A 62 -12.40 -18.85 -8.06
N ASP A 63 -13.29 -18.46 -7.16
CA ASP A 63 -13.92 -17.14 -7.20
C ASP A 63 -12.88 -16.05 -7.04
N VAL A 64 -13.00 -14.99 -7.85
CA VAL A 64 -12.02 -13.90 -7.94
C VAL A 64 -12.73 -12.59 -7.67
N ILE A 65 -12.27 -11.85 -6.67
CA ILE A 65 -12.76 -10.52 -6.30
C ILE A 65 -11.69 -9.52 -6.70
N VAL A 66 -12.03 -8.55 -7.55
CA VAL A 66 -11.10 -7.46 -7.95
C VAL A 66 -11.62 -6.08 -7.60
N ASP A 67 -12.92 -5.96 -7.33
CA ASP A 67 -13.58 -4.72 -6.92
C ASP A 67 -13.53 -4.60 -5.38
N PRO A 68 -12.97 -3.51 -4.81
CA PRO A 68 -12.95 -3.32 -3.36
C PRO A 68 -14.35 -3.18 -2.76
N ARG A 69 -15.36 -2.69 -3.50
CA ARG A 69 -16.74 -2.62 -3.01
C ARG A 69 -17.37 -4.00 -2.88
N GLU A 70 -17.09 -4.89 -3.83
CA GLU A 70 -17.51 -6.30 -3.74
C GLU A 70 -16.86 -7.00 -2.54
N ALA A 71 -15.55 -6.79 -2.33
CA ALA A 71 -14.83 -7.30 -1.16
C ALA A 71 -15.46 -6.81 0.15
N GLN A 72 -15.74 -5.52 0.27
CA GLN A 72 -16.41 -4.97 1.46
C GLN A 72 -17.81 -5.56 1.68
N GLN A 73 -18.62 -5.73 0.63
CA GLN A 73 -19.95 -6.34 0.73
C GLN A 73 -19.92 -7.80 1.20
N LYS A 74 -18.83 -8.52 0.89
CA LYS A 74 -18.60 -9.91 1.30
C LYS A 74 -17.84 -10.03 2.64
N ASP A 75 -17.53 -8.91 3.30
CA ASP A 75 -16.68 -8.84 4.50
C ASP A 75 -15.27 -9.44 4.29
N GLU A 76 -14.78 -9.39 3.04
CA GLU A 76 -13.43 -9.80 2.66
C GLU A 76 -12.46 -8.63 2.91
N LEU A 77 -12.08 -8.44 4.17
CA LEU A 77 -11.21 -7.35 4.62
C LEU A 77 -9.87 -7.88 5.16
N ILE A 78 -8.79 -7.12 4.94
CA ILE A 78 -7.47 -7.39 5.51
C ILE A 78 -7.50 -7.20 7.03
N ILE A 79 -8.14 -6.12 7.49
CA ILE A 79 -8.37 -5.78 8.90
C ILE A 79 -9.77 -5.19 9.08
N PRO A 80 -10.32 -5.20 10.31
CA PRO A 80 -11.57 -4.51 10.60
C PRO A 80 -11.53 -3.03 10.19
N PRO A 81 -12.68 -2.43 9.82
CA PRO A 81 -12.74 -1.04 9.41
C PRO A 81 -12.31 -0.09 10.54
N ARG A 82 -11.83 1.08 10.15
CA ARG A 82 -11.46 2.16 11.07
C ARG A 82 -12.32 3.39 10.81
N THR A 83 -12.76 4.03 11.87
CA THR A 83 -13.57 5.26 11.82
C THR A 83 -12.93 6.34 12.67
N PHE A 84 -12.75 7.53 12.09
CA PHE A 84 -12.42 8.76 12.82
C PHE A 84 -13.64 9.67 12.83
N GLU A 85 -13.92 10.27 13.98
CA GLU A 85 -15.12 11.06 14.22
C GLU A 85 -14.84 12.28 15.11
N LEU A 86 -15.57 13.36 14.85
CA LEU A 86 -15.63 14.56 15.68
C LEU A 86 -17.06 15.10 15.61
N GLY A 87 -17.61 15.53 16.75
CA GLY A 87 -18.97 16.06 16.81
C GLY A 87 -20.04 14.99 16.53
N ASP A 88 -21.19 15.44 16.02
CA ASP A 88 -22.36 14.59 15.76
C ASP A 88 -22.86 14.83 14.34
N THR A 89 -22.45 13.96 13.41
CA THR A 89 -22.85 14.06 12.01
C THR A 89 -24.33 13.77 11.82
N GLU A 90 -24.88 12.76 12.50
CA GLU A 90 -26.26 12.29 12.34
C GLU A 90 -27.28 13.41 12.58
N ASN A 91 -27.09 14.22 13.63
CA ASN A 91 -28.00 15.32 13.97
C ASN A 91 -27.62 16.67 13.31
N SER A 92 -26.51 16.75 12.60
CA SER A 92 -26.04 18.01 11.98
C SER A 92 -26.69 18.33 10.63
N TRP A 93 -27.19 17.30 9.93
CA TRP A 93 -27.69 17.43 8.55
C TRP A 93 -28.90 18.35 8.43
N GLU A 94 -29.81 18.36 9.40
CA GLU A 94 -31.00 19.23 9.41
C GLU A 94 -30.66 20.73 9.45
N ASN A 95 -29.46 21.07 9.95
CA ASN A 95 -28.97 22.44 10.05
C ASN A 95 -28.18 22.88 8.81
N CYS A 96 -27.96 22.00 7.83
CA CYS A 96 -27.28 22.32 6.59
C CYS A 96 -28.24 22.98 5.60
N ALA A 97 -27.87 24.13 5.06
CA ALA A 97 -28.63 24.81 4.01
C ALA A 97 -28.44 24.13 2.65
N HIS A 98 -27.27 23.55 2.42
CA HIS A 98 -26.92 22.84 1.20
C HIS A 98 -26.27 21.50 1.54
N ILE A 99 -26.69 20.44 0.86
CA ILE A 99 -26.16 19.09 1.04
C ILE A 99 -25.80 18.55 -0.33
N PHE A 100 -24.58 18.04 -0.47
CA PHE A 100 -24.07 17.44 -1.71
C PHE A 100 -23.54 16.05 -1.42
N GLU A 101 -23.90 15.11 -2.28
CA GLU A 101 -23.50 13.70 -2.19
C GLU A 101 -22.87 13.27 -3.51
N GLY A 102 -21.89 12.37 -3.45
CA GLY A 102 -21.27 11.85 -4.66
C GLY A 102 -20.21 10.80 -4.39
N GLN A 103 -19.58 10.38 -5.49
CA GLN A 103 -18.50 9.41 -5.49
C GLN A 103 -17.23 10.06 -6.06
N ALA A 104 -16.07 9.70 -5.49
CA ALA A 104 -14.76 10.10 -5.97
C ALA A 104 -13.84 8.88 -6.02
N ASP A 105 -13.49 8.46 -7.24
CA ASP A 105 -12.57 7.34 -7.47
C ASP A 105 -11.16 7.86 -7.78
N SER A 106 -10.16 7.22 -7.18
CA SER A 106 -8.75 7.45 -7.50
C SER A 106 -8.09 6.12 -7.89
N ASN A 107 -7.46 6.11 -9.06
CA ASN A 107 -6.77 4.93 -9.56
C ASN A 107 -5.41 4.71 -8.86
N GLY A 108 -4.87 3.50 -9.03
CA GLY A 108 -3.52 3.18 -8.58
C GLY A 108 -2.43 3.87 -9.40
N GLN A 109 -1.20 3.79 -8.92
CA GLN A 109 -0.03 4.44 -9.53
C GLN A 109 1.22 3.57 -9.36
N GLU A 110 1.92 3.30 -10.46
CA GLU A 110 3.22 2.62 -10.49
C GLU A 110 4.35 3.57 -10.10
N HIS A 111 5.33 3.09 -9.32
CA HIS A 111 6.43 3.92 -8.83
C HIS A 111 7.40 4.34 -9.92
N LEU A 112 7.63 3.46 -10.90
CA LEU A 112 8.56 3.66 -12.03
C LEU A 112 9.94 4.19 -11.58
N TYR A 113 10.45 3.69 -10.44
CA TYR A 113 11.86 3.84 -10.10
C TYR A 113 12.73 3.33 -11.25
N ILE A 114 13.79 4.06 -11.62
CA ILE A 114 14.56 3.75 -12.83
C ILE A 114 15.28 2.40 -12.69
N GLU A 115 15.86 2.14 -11.52
CA GLU A 115 16.41 0.82 -11.17
C GLU A 115 15.28 -0.09 -10.67
N THR A 116 15.00 -1.20 -11.35
CA THR A 116 14.00 -2.20 -10.92
C THR A 116 14.37 -2.86 -9.58
N GLN A 117 13.46 -3.68 -9.05
CA GLN A 117 13.74 -4.55 -7.92
C GLN A 117 14.90 -5.49 -8.24
N GLY A 118 15.78 -5.65 -7.26
CA GLY A 118 16.87 -6.60 -7.37
C GLY A 118 17.69 -6.73 -6.12
N ALA A 119 18.34 -7.88 -6.02
CA ALA A 119 19.28 -8.20 -4.97
C ALA A 119 20.38 -9.13 -5.49
N TYR A 120 21.55 -9.00 -4.87
CA TYR A 120 22.69 -9.87 -5.06
C TYR A 120 23.11 -10.41 -3.71
N ALA A 121 23.18 -11.73 -3.56
CA ALA A 121 23.57 -12.37 -2.32
C ALA A 121 24.84 -13.20 -2.54
N VAL A 122 25.72 -13.21 -1.53
CA VAL A 122 26.97 -13.97 -1.53
C VAL A 122 27.11 -14.77 -0.23
N PRO A 123 27.62 -16.01 -0.31
CA PRO A 123 27.96 -16.77 0.89
C PRO A 123 29.19 -16.14 1.57
N LEU A 124 29.19 -16.15 2.89
CA LEU A 124 30.31 -15.81 3.76
C LEU A 124 30.68 -17.03 4.63
N GLU A 125 31.72 -16.90 5.45
CA GLU A 125 32.16 -17.96 6.35
C GLU A 125 31.08 -18.35 7.38
N ASN A 126 31.14 -19.60 7.87
CA ASN A 126 30.27 -20.11 8.93
C ASN A 126 28.76 -19.96 8.65
N GLY A 127 28.37 -20.07 7.37
CA GLY A 127 26.97 -19.99 6.93
C GLY A 127 26.37 -18.58 7.02
N HIS A 128 27.18 -17.53 7.12
CA HIS A 128 26.70 -16.16 6.99
C HIS A 128 26.40 -15.84 5.51
N ILE A 129 25.48 -14.93 5.26
CA ILE A 129 25.12 -14.48 3.92
C ILE A 129 25.09 -12.95 3.94
N ARG A 130 25.75 -12.33 2.95
CA ARG A 130 25.65 -10.90 2.71
C ARG A 130 24.77 -10.64 1.49
N ILE A 131 23.84 -9.71 1.64
CA ILE A 131 22.86 -9.34 0.62
C ILE A 131 23.05 -7.87 0.29
N SER A 132 23.44 -7.56 -0.94
CA SER A 132 23.32 -6.22 -1.50
C SER A 132 21.94 -6.08 -2.14
N SER A 133 21.06 -5.29 -1.51
CA SER A 133 19.65 -5.18 -1.94
C SER A 133 19.30 -3.74 -2.31
N SER A 134 18.54 -3.57 -3.39
CA SER A 134 17.90 -2.29 -3.68
C SER A 134 16.64 -2.14 -2.83
N THR A 135 16.81 -1.75 -1.56
CA THR A 135 15.75 -1.65 -0.56
C THR A 135 15.83 -0.36 0.25
N GLN A 136 14.69 0.13 0.72
CA GLN A 136 14.57 1.19 1.73
C GLN A 136 14.50 0.62 3.17
N GLY A 137 14.27 -0.69 3.32
CA GLY A 137 14.07 -1.37 4.61
C GLY A 137 15.05 -2.51 4.86
N PRO A 138 16.37 -2.25 5.00
CA PRO A 138 17.38 -3.31 5.16
C PRO A 138 17.14 -4.22 6.38
N THR A 139 16.61 -3.66 7.48
CA THR A 139 16.25 -4.44 8.68
C THR A 139 15.11 -5.42 8.42
N VAL A 140 14.12 -5.03 7.59
CA VAL A 140 13.01 -5.92 7.20
C VAL A 140 13.56 -7.06 6.36
N VAL A 141 14.37 -6.76 5.34
CA VAL A 141 15.06 -7.76 4.52
C VAL A 141 15.86 -8.75 5.38
N GLN A 142 16.65 -8.25 6.34
CA GLN A 142 17.47 -9.08 7.23
C GLN A 142 16.59 -10.04 8.06
N ARG A 143 15.56 -9.49 8.70
CA ARG A 143 14.66 -10.23 9.59
C ARG A 143 13.88 -11.31 8.85
N ILE A 144 13.31 -10.96 7.69
CA ILE A 144 12.52 -11.90 6.88
C ILE A 144 13.42 -12.98 6.27
N THR A 145 14.61 -12.60 5.79
CA THR A 145 15.57 -13.60 5.30
C THR A 145 15.94 -14.59 6.40
N ALA A 146 16.26 -14.11 7.60
CA ALA A 146 16.58 -14.99 8.73
C ALA A 146 15.43 -15.97 9.04
N ARG A 147 14.18 -15.48 9.03
CA ARG A 147 12.97 -16.30 9.22
C ARG A 147 12.82 -17.38 8.15
N VAL A 148 12.95 -17.01 6.88
CA VAL A 148 12.78 -17.94 5.75
C VAL A 148 13.91 -18.98 5.71
N LEU A 149 15.13 -18.57 6.06
CA LEU A 149 16.27 -19.50 6.10
C LEU A 149 16.36 -20.32 7.39
N GLY A 150 15.55 -20.02 8.40
CA GLY A 150 15.60 -20.71 9.70
C GLY A 150 16.89 -20.44 10.48
N VAL A 151 17.50 -19.26 10.30
CA VAL A 151 18.76 -18.88 10.95
C VAL A 151 18.58 -17.65 11.85
N GLY A 152 19.56 -17.37 12.71
CA GLY A 152 19.57 -16.13 13.49
C GLY A 152 19.88 -14.92 12.61
N MET A 153 19.29 -13.75 12.93
CA MET A 153 19.53 -12.49 12.19
C MET A 153 21.01 -12.10 12.10
N HIS A 154 21.83 -12.48 13.08
CA HIS A 154 23.28 -12.25 13.07
C HIS A 154 24.01 -12.97 11.92
N LYS A 155 23.38 -13.97 11.28
CA LYS A 155 23.91 -14.65 10.09
C LYS A 155 23.68 -13.88 8.80
N ILE A 156 22.83 -12.85 8.82
CA ILE A 156 22.42 -12.13 7.62
C ILE A 156 22.93 -10.69 7.70
N GLU A 157 23.72 -10.29 6.71
CA GLU A 157 24.15 -8.91 6.52
C GLU A 157 23.41 -8.33 5.31
N VAL A 158 22.88 -7.10 5.45
CA VAL A 158 22.19 -6.42 4.35
C VAL A 158 22.83 -5.07 4.10
N ASP A 159 23.41 -4.92 2.91
CA ASP A 159 24.09 -3.71 2.46
C ASP A 159 23.24 -2.95 1.44
N VAL A 160 23.11 -1.65 1.66
CA VAL A 160 22.45 -0.71 0.73
C VAL A 160 23.37 0.48 0.52
N VAL A 161 24.03 0.56 -0.63
CA VAL A 161 24.92 1.68 -0.96
C VAL A 161 24.14 2.88 -1.49
N ARG A 162 23.27 2.62 -2.48
CA ARG A 162 22.37 3.59 -3.11
C ARG A 162 21.25 2.83 -3.81
N ILE A 163 20.13 3.49 -4.08
CA ILE A 163 19.03 2.95 -4.89
C ILE A 163 18.65 3.93 -6.00
N GLY A 164 18.33 3.41 -7.20
CA GLY A 164 17.94 4.19 -8.38
C GLY A 164 16.46 4.59 -8.37
N GLY A 165 16.01 5.17 -7.25
CA GLY A 165 14.61 5.45 -6.94
C GLY A 165 13.94 4.32 -6.16
N GLY A 166 12.93 4.67 -5.36
CA GLY A 166 12.14 3.73 -4.56
C GLY A 166 10.71 4.22 -4.34
N PHE A 167 10.54 5.45 -3.88
CA PHE A 167 9.23 6.13 -3.75
C PHE A 167 8.20 5.38 -2.86
N GLY A 168 8.67 4.50 -1.96
CA GLY A 168 7.84 3.61 -1.14
C GLY A 168 7.81 2.17 -1.65
N GLY A 169 7.93 1.96 -2.97
CA GLY A 169 7.87 0.63 -3.58
C GLY A 169 9.07 -0.27 -3.28
N LYS A 170 10.07 0.22 -2.55
CA LYS A 170 11.22 -0.57 -2.07
C LYS A 170 11.29 -0.67 -0.56
N GLU A 171 10.24 -0.25 0.14
CA GLU A 171 10.12 -0.36 1.61
C GLU A 171 9.96 -1.82 2.01
N ASP A 172 8.82 -2.44 1.72
CA ASP A 172 8.56 -3.86 2.00
C ASP A 172 8.69 -4.73 0.74
N GLN A 173 8.26 -4.23 -0.42
CA GLN A 173 8.21 -4.99 -1.69
C GLN A 173 9.59 -5.37 -2.30
N ALA A 174 10.68 -4.86 -1.74
CA ALA A 174 12.05 -5.31 -2.09
C ALA A 174 12.43 -6.65 -1.43
N THR A 175 11.74 -6.99 -0.33
CA THR A 175 12.05 -8.14 0.54
C THR A 175 11.98 -9.48 -0.18
N PRO A 176 10.94 -9.84 -0.96
CA PRO A 176 10.82 -11.15 -1.58
C PRO A 176 12.04 -11.49 -2.46
N TRP A 177 12.51 -10.53 -3.24
CA TRP A 177 13.62 -10.72 -4.18
C TRP A 177 14.96 -10.91 -3.48
N ALA A 178 15.19 -10.18 -2.38
CA ALA A 178 16.37 -10.33 -1.54
C ALA A 178 16.39 -11.68 -0.82
N VAL A 179 15.24 -12.10 -0.31
CA VAL A 179 15.07 -13.40 0.34
C VAL A 179 15.29 -14.54 -0.66
N MET A 180 14.75 -14.44 -1.88
CA MET A 180 14.96 -15.43 -2.95
C MET A 180 16.44 -15.57 -3.32
N ALA A 181 17.17 -14.44 -3.45
CA ALA A 181 18.61 -14.47 -3.70
C ALA A 181 19.36 -15.19 -2.56
N ALA A 182 19.04 -14.86 -1.31
CA ALA A 182 19.66 -15.48 -0.14
C ALA A 182 19.32 -16.98 0.00
N LEU A 183 18.09 -17.39 -0.32
CA LEU A 183 17.69 -18.80 -0.37
C LEU A 183 18.47 -19.58 -1.43
N GLY A 184 18.66 -18.99 -2.60
CA GLY A 184 19.53 -19.55 -3.63
C GLY A 184 20.97 -19.76 -3.14
N VAL A 185 21.55 -18.76 -2.46
CA VAL A 185 22.88 -18.87 -1.85
C VAL A 185 22.90 -19.98 -0.80
N HIS A 186 21.89 -20.03 0.08
CA HIS A 186 21.82 -21.02 1.15
C HIS A 186 21.81 -22.45 0.60
N ILE A 187 21.10 -22.69 -0.50
CA ILE A 187 20.95 -24.02 -1.11
C ILE A 187 22.17 -24.41 -1.95
N LEU A 188 22.77 -23.46 -2.68
CA LEU A 188 23.82 -23.74 -3.66
C LEU A 188 25.24 -23.41 -3.17
N ASN A 189 25.36 -22.76 -2.02
CA ASN A 189 26.60 -22.18 -1.51
C ASN A 189 27.39 -21.40 -2.59
N SER A 190 26.66 -20.67 -3.42
CA SER A 190 27.20 -19.93 -4.57
C SER A 190 26.51 -18.56 -4.65
N PRO A 191 27.19 -17.50 -5.13
CA PRO A 191 26.55 -16.20 -5.33
C PRO A 191 25.31 -16.29 -6.22
N VAL A 192 24.24 -15.59 -5.85
CA VAL A 192 22.98 -15.55 -6.60
C VAL A 192 22.55 -14.10 -6.80
N LYS A 193 22.15 -13.79 -8.04
CA LYS A 193 21.59 -12.50 -8.43
C LYS A 193 20.14 -12.68 -8.87
N VAL A 194 19.25 -11.84 -8.36
CA VAL A 194 17.86 -11.73 -8.80
C VAL A 194 17.63 -10.28 -9.19
N VAL A 195 17.26 -10.01 -10.44
CA VAL A 195 16.89 -8.68 -10.92
C VAL A 195 15.66 -8.83 -11.80
N LEU A 196 14.63 -8.06 -11.52
CA LEU A 196 13.41 -8.11 -12.32
C LEU A 196 13.56 -7.30 -13.61
N SER A 197 12.98 -7.84 -14.68
CA SER A 197 12.67 -7.05 -15.87
C SER A 197 11.63 -5.97 -15.52
N ARG A 198 11.58 -4.87 -16.25
CA ARG A 198 10.57 -3.81 -16.01
C ARG A 198 9.14 -4.34 -16.03
N LEU A 199 8.83 -5.26 -16.95
CA LEU A 199 7.47 -5.77 -17.10
C LEU A 199 7.09 -6.71 -15.95
N ASP A 200 8.04 -7.53 -15.46
CA ASP A 200 7.79 -8.38 -14.30
C ASP A 200 7.67 -7.54 -13.02
N ASP A 201 8.54 -6.56 -12.85
CA ASP A 201 8.51 -5.60 -11.74
C ASP A 201 7.14 -4.91 -11.62
N MET A 202 6.63 -4.34 -12.73
CA MET A 202 5.31 -3.70 -12.77
C MET A 202 4.14 -4.67 -12.57
N ARG A 203 4.31 -5.96 -12.87
CA ARG A 203 3.23 -6.95 -12.71
C ARG A 203 3.19 -7.55 -11.31
N MET A 204 4.36 -7.79 -10.73
CA MET A 204 4.52 -8.60 -9.52
C MET A 204 4.61 -7.76 -8.26
N THR A 205 5.01 -6.49 -8.35
CA THR A 205 5.16 -5.62 -7.17
C THR A 205 3.92 -4.78 -6.91
N GLY A 206 3.72 -4.50 -5.61
CA GLY A 206 2.71 -3.59 -5.11
C GLY A 206 2.89 -2.15 -5.56
N LYS A 207 1.77 -1.43 -5.66
CA LYS A 207 1.69 -0.05 -6.17
C LYS A 207 0.94 0.84 -5.18
N ARG A 208 0.67 2.09 -5.56
CA ARG A 208 -0.30 2.93 -4.82
C ARG A 208 -1.69 2.27 -4.86
N HIS A 209 -2.32 2.17 -3.71
CA HIS A 209 -3.72 1.74 -3.55
C HIS A 209 -4.69 2.60 -4.37
N PRO A 210 -5.49 1.99 -5.27
CA PRO A 210 -6.73 2.57 -5.77
C PRO A 210 -7.77 2.69 -4.65
N TYR A 211 -8.58 3.74 -4.71
CA TYR A 211 -9.72 3.95 -3.82
C TYR A 211 -10.97 4.18 -4.64
N SER A 212 -12.05 3.52 -4.26
CA SER A 212 -13.39 4.04 -4.52
C SER A 212 -13.89 4.69 -3.24
N SER A 213 -14.54 5.85 -3.33
CA SER A 213 -14.96 6.57 -2.12
C SER A 213 -16.30 7.25 -2.30
N ASP A 214 -17.14 7.19 -1.27
CA ASP A 214 -18.40 7.92 -1.18
C ASP A 214 -18.21 9.13 -0.28
N TYR A 215 -18.89 10.24 -0.58
CA TYR A 215 -18.89 11.42 0.28
C TYR A 215 -20.27 12.07 0.36
N LYS A 216 -20.49 12.72 1.50
CA LYS A 216 -21.61 13.62 1.76
C LYS A 216 -21.07 14.84 2.51
N ILE A 217 -21.34 16.04 1.99
CA ILE A 217 -20.88 17.31 2.58
C ILE A 217 -22.05 18.28 2.76
N GLY A 218 -22.12 18.87 3.95
CA GLY A 218 -23.17 19.80 4.35
C GLY A 218 -22.60 21.19 4.60
N LEU A 219 -23.19 22.20 3.98
CA LEU A 219 -22.81 23.60 4.13
C LEU A 219 -23.94 24.43 4.75
N SER A 220 -23.58 25.41 5.57
CA SER A 220 -24.49 26.45 6.05
C SER A 220 -24.81 27.50 4.96
N ASN A 221 -25.72 28.43 5.25
CA ASN A 221 -26.04 29.56 4.37
C ASN A 221 -24.83 30.49 4.12
N ASP A 222 -23.88 30.58 5.06
CA ASP A 222 -22.61 31.31 4.92
C ASP A 222 -21.47 30.43 4.36
N LEU A 223 -21.81 29.27 3.79
CA LEU A 223 -20.90 28.35 3.10
C LEU A 223 -19.80 27.76 3.99
N LYS A 224 -20.05 27.68 5.30
CA LYS A 224 -19.21 26.95 6.24
C LYS A 224 -19.55 25.47 6.18
N ILE A 225 -18.52 24.63 6.18
CA ILE A 225 -18.71 23.17 6.25
C ILE A 225 -19.20 22.85 7.67
N MET A 226 -20.42 22.33 7.74
CA MET A 226 -21.07 21.95 8.98
C MET A 226 -20.92 20.45 9.26
N ALA A 227 -20.94 19.65 8.21
CA ALA A 227 -20.95 18.20 8.30
C ALA A 227 -20.19 17.56 7.13
N TYR A 228 -19.45 16.48 7.40
CA TYR A 228 -18.80 15.67 6.38
C TYR A 228 -18.80 14.19 6.74
N GLU A 229 -19.38 13.38 5.88
CA GLU A 229 -19.32 11.92 5.95
C GLU A 229 -18.59 11.38 4.73
N THR A 230 -17.69 10.42 4.93
CA THR A 230 -17.04 9.72 3.82
C THR A 230 -16.71 8.28 4.15
N ILE A 231 -16.81 7.43 3.12
CA ILE A 231 -16.42 6.03 3.17
C ILE A 231 -15.33 5.80 2.14
N PHE A 232 -14.21 5.25 2.57
CA PHE A 232 -13.07 4.90 1.72
C PHE A 232 -12.99 3.38 1.54
N TYR A 233 -13.10 2.90 0.30
CA TYR A 233 -12.87 1.50 -0.06
C TYR A 233 -11.46 1.38 -0.65
N GLN A 234 -10.47 1.12 0.21
CA GLN A 234 -9.08 0.92 -0.19
C GLN A 234 -8.93 -0.46 -0.81
N ASN A 235 -8.47 -0.56 -2.05
CA ASN A 235 -8.10 -1.86 -2.63
C ASN A 235 -6.70 -2.27 -2.17
N ALA A 236 -6.63 -3.14 -1.15
CA ALA A 236 -5.39 -3.58 -0.52
C ALA A 236 -4.63 -4.63 -1.36
N GLY A 237 -5.34 -5.37 -2.22
CA GLY A 237 -4.78 -6.54 -2.89
C GLY A 237 -4.87 -7.79 -2.02
N ALA A 238 -4.02 -8.78 -2.30
CA ALA A 238 -4.17 -10.13 -1.75
C ALA A 238 -3.66 -10.32 -0.32
N SER A 239 -2.72 -9.50 0.13
CA SER A 239 -2.12 -9.53 1.47
C SER A 239 -2.03 -8.13 2.05
N ALA A 240 -1.74 -8.04 3.35
CA ALA A 240 -1.77 -6.79 4.06
C ALA A 240 -0.72 -5.78 3.59
N ASP A 241 0.53 -6.22 3.42
CA ASP A 241 1.70 -5.34 3.26
C ASP A 241 1.58 -4.14 4.23
N LEU A 242 1.62 -2.90 3.71
CA LEU A 242 1.46 -1.67 4.46
C LEU A 242 0.03 -1.09 4.40
N SER A 243 -0.93 -1.81 3.82
CA SER A 243 -2.33 -1.37 3.63
C SER A 243 -3.00 -0.89 4.91
N PRO A 244 -2.88 -1.58 6.08
CA PRO A 244 -3.42 -1.09 7.34
C PRO A 244 -2.95 0.33 7.72
N ALA A 245 -1.64 0.58 7.60
CA ALA A 245 -1.06 1.88 7.95
C ALA A 245 -1.41 2.96 6.92
N VAL A 246 -1.48 2.61 5.63
CA VAL A 246 -1.93 3.52 4.56
C VAL A 246 -3.39 3.93 4.77
N MET A 247 -4.24 2.99 5.19
CA MET A 247 -5.64 3.24 5.50
C MET A 247 -5.80 4.24 6.64
N GLU A 248 -5.07 4.06 7.75
CA GLU A 248 -5.09 5.01 8.86
C GLU A 248 -4.59 6.40 8.44
N ARG A 249 -3.51 6.47 7.65
CA ARG A 249 -3.03 7.76 7.12
C ARG A 249 -4.05 8.46 6.22
N THR A 250 -4.90 7.71 5.51
CA THR A 250 -6.02 8.27 4.75
C THR A 250 -6.98 9.02 5.68
N LEU A 251 -7.36 8.40 6.81
CA LEU A 251 -8.25 9.00 7.80
C LEU A 251 -7.64 10.24 8.47
N PHE A 252 -6.34 10.22 8.75
CA PHE A 252 -5.62 11.41 9.28
C PHE A 252 -5.66 12.63 8.34
N HIS A 253 -5.88 12.43 7.04
CA HIS A 253 -5.86 13.50 6.03
C HIS A 253 -7.20 13.69 5.31
N GLY A 254 -8.25 12.98 5.72
CA GLY A 254 -9.55 12.99 5.04
C GLY A 254 -10.31 14.32 5.13
N THR A 255 -9.95 15.19 6.08
CA THR A 255 -10.46 16.58 6.16
C THR A 255 -9.50 17.60 5.54
N ASN A 256 -8.35 17.16 5.03
CA ASN A 256 -7.27 18.01 4.49
C ASN A 256 -6.97 19.22 5.40
N SER A 257 -7.12 20.43 4.86
CA SER A 257 -6.74 21.70 5.49
C SER A 257 -7.96 22.47 6.01
N TYR A 258 -9.10 21.79 6.17
CA TYR A 258 -10.38 22.39 6.51
C TYR A 258 -10.80 22.02 7.92
N PHE A 259 -11.36 22.99 8.65
CA PHE A 259 -12.04 22.69 9.91
C PHE A 259 -13.48 22.28 9.62
N ILE A 260 -13.88 21.13 10.17
CA ILE A 260 -15.23 20.57 10.02
C ILE A 260 -15.70 20.13 11.41
N PRO A 261 -16.74 20.76 11.99
CA PRO A 261 -17.12 20.52 13.37
C PRO A 261 -17.83 19.17 13.58
N ASN A 262 -18.47 18.62 12.54
CA ASN A 262 -19.10 17.31 12.58
C ASN A 262 -18.57 16.46 11.43
N VAL A 263 -17.85 15.40 11.74
CA VAL A 263 -17.21 14.54 10.74
C VAL A 263 -17.27 13.08 11.14
N LYS A 264 -17.47 12.20 10.16
CA LYS A 264 -17.39 10.76 10.33
C LYS A 264 -16.78 10.15 9.08
N MET A 265 -15.57 9.64 9.19
CA MET A 265 -14.82 9.06 8.08
C MET A 265 -14.53 7.60 8.39
N THR A 266 -14.97 6.70 7.53
CA THR A 266 -14.73 5.26 7.70
C THR A 266 -13.90 4.74 6.55
N ALA A 267 -12.92 3.88 6.83
CA ALA A 267 -12.10 3.23 5.81
C ALA A 267 -12.12 1.71 5.96
N TYR A 268 -12.23 1.03 4.81
CA TYR A 268 -12.20 -0.42 4.67
C TYR A 268 -10.96 -0.84 3.89
N SER A 269 -10.13 -1.71 4.47
CA SER A 269 -8.98 -2.31 3.79
C SER A 269 -9.42 -3.58 3.08
N CYS A 270 -9.83 -3.45 1.82
CA CYS A 270 -10.54 -4.49 1.08
C CYS A 270 -9.57 -5.50 0.47
N LYS A 271 -9.74 -6.79 0.79
CA LYS A 271 -8.93 -7.89 0.27
C LYS A 271 -9.42 -8.28 -1.12
N THR A 272 -8.51 -8.29 -2.10
CA THR A 272 -8.82 -8.62 -3.50
C THR A 272 -7.78 -9.56 -4.09
N ASN A 273 -8.05 -10.15 -5.25
CA ASN A 273 -7.15 -11.04 -5.98
C ASN A 273 -6.20 -10.27 -6.92
N LEU A 274 -5.70 -9.13 -6.46
CA LEU A 274 -4.71 -8.30 -7.15
C LEU A 274 -3.39 -8.30 -6.36
N PRO A 275 -2.26 -7.95 -7.00
CA PRO A 275 -0.99 -7.78 -6.28
C PRO A 275 -1.16 -6.89 -5.04
N PRO A 276 -0.63 -7.28 -3.87
CA PRO A 276 -0.70 -6.51 -2.64
C PRO A 276 -0.17 -5.09 -2.88
N ASN A 277 -0.99 -4.07 -2.68
CA ASN A 277 -0.55 -2.69 -2.83
C ASN A 277 0.28 -2.26 -1.61
N THR A 278 1.15 -1.28 -1.80
CA THR A 278 2.20 -0.92 -0.83
C THR A 278 2.32 0.59 -0.65
N ALA A 279 3.34 1.01 0.11
CA ALA A 279 3.74 2.40 0.22
C ALA A 279 3.96 3.04 -1.15
N PHE A 280 3.36 4.20 -1.36
CA PHE A 280 3.76 5.16 -2.37
C PHE A 280 3.87 6.52 -1.70
N ARG A 281 4.83 7.36 -2.09
CA ARG A 281 4.95 8.77 -1.65
C ARG A 281 3.57 9.44 -1.44
N GLY A 282 3.34 9.87 -0.19
CA GLY A 282 2.06 10.41 0.30
C GLY A 282 1.29 9.43 1.19
N PHE A 283 1.38 8.12 0.91
CA PHE A 283 0.99 7.03 1.80
C PHE A 283 -0.48 7.13 2.26
N GLY A 284 -1.43 7.16 1.32
CA GLY A 284 -2.87 7.27 1.62
C GLY A 284 -3.37 8.71 1.80
N GLY A 285 -2.49 9.63 2.22
CA GLY A 285 -2.82 11.05 2.36
C GLY A 285 -3.40 11.68 1.07
N PRO A 286 -2.77 11.51 -0.11
CA PRO A 286 -3.31 12.04 -1.36
C PRO A 286 -4.71 11.54 -1.68
N GLN A 287 -5.00 10.27 -1.41
CA GLN A 287 -6.32 9.68 -1.67
C GLN A 287 -7.37 10.25 -0.71
N GLY A 288 -7.04 10.41 0.58
CA GLY A 288 -7.94 11.04 1.56
C GLY A 288 -8.28 12.49 1.21
N MET A 289 -7.25 13.28 0.90
CA MET A 289 -7.42 14.69 0.52
C MET A 289 -8.20 14.84 -0.79
N PHE A 290 -7.99 13.95 -1.77
CA PHE A 290 -8.68 14.02 -3.07
C PHE A 290 -10.21 13.96 -2.93
N VAL A 291 -10.74 13.19 -1.98
CA VAL A 291 -12.19 13.04 -1.81
C VAL A 291 -12.84 14.31 -1.28
N ILE A 292 -12.26 14.94 -0.24
CA ILE A 292 -12.79 16.21 0.27
C ILE A 292 -12.65 17.34 -0.77
N GLU A 293 -11.56 17.37 -1.54
CA GLU A 293 -11.42 18.33 -2.65
C GLU A 293 -12.45 18.11 -3.76
N SER A 294 -12.78 16.85 -4.05
CA SER A 294 -13.83 16.49 -5.01
C SER A 294 -15.20 16.94 -4.51
N ALA A 295 -15.49 16.76 -3.22
CA ALA A 295 -16.73 17.20 -2.58
C ALA A 295 -16.88 18.73 -2.61
N LEU A 296 -15.81 19.47 -2.29
CA LEU A 296 -15.80 20.94 -2.36
C LEU A 296 -15.94 21.46 -3.79
N SER A 297 -15.26 20.81 -4.75
CA SER A 297 -15.38 21.14 -6.17
C SER A 297 -16.81 20.93 -6.69
N HIS A 298 -17.43 19.80 -6.32
CA HIS A 298 -18.82 19.51 -6.64
C HIS A 298 -19.77 20.56 -6.04
N ALA A 299 -19.67 20.83 -4.73
CA ALA A 299 -20.50 21.81 -4.04
C ALA A 299 -20.37 23.22 -4.66
N ALA A 300 -19.14 23.66 -4.92
CA ALA A 300 -18.89 24.98 -5.51
C ALA A 300 -19.50 25.12 -6.91
N LYS A 301 -19.42 24.05 -7.73
CA LYS A 301 -20.02 24.02 -9.07
C LYS A 301 -21.54 24.15 -9.04
N GLU A 302 -22.22 23.41 -8.16
CA GLU A 302 -23.68 23.46 -8.01
C GLU A 302 -24.15 24.82 -7.47
N LEU A 303 -23.37 25.44 -6.58
CA LEU A 303 -23.65 26.78 -6.04
C LEU A 303 -23.27 27.92 -7.01
N GLY A 304 -22.59 27.62 -8.12
CA GLY A 304 -22.16 28.62 -9.09
C GLY A 304 -21.05 29.56 -8.58
N ILE A 305 -20.23 29.11 -7.63
CA ILE A 305 -19.12 29.89 -7.07
C ILE A 305 -17.75 29.28 -7.39
N PRO A 306 -16.65 30.06 -7.35
CA PRO A 306 -15.31 29.50 -7.49
C PRO A 306 -14.94 28.59 -6.31
N THR A 307 -14.42 27.38 -6.57
CA THR A 307 -14.02 26.41 -5.54
C THR A 307 -13.04 26.98 -4.52
N HIS A 308 -12.11 27.81 -4.98
CA HIS A 308 -11.08 28.42 -4.14
C HIS A 308 -11.65 29.38 -3.08
N GLU A 309 -12.82 29.98 -3.32
CA GLU A 309 -13.50 30.80 -2.31
C GLU A 309 -14.07 29.92 -1.19
N LEU A 310 -14.70 28.79 -1.55
CA LEU A 310 -15.21 27.82 -0.58
C LEU A 310 -14.08 27.19 0.25
N GLN A 311 -12.97 26.84 -0.39
CA GLN A 311 -11.77 26.32 0.28
C GLN A 311 -11.22 27.35 1.29
N LYS A 312 -11.00 28.59 0.85
CA LYS A 312 -10.48 29.68 1.70
C LYS A 312 -11.36 29.94 2.91
N LEU A 313 -12.68 29.92 2.73
CA LEU A 313 -13.64 30.15 3.82
C LEU A 313 -13.52 29.11 4.93
N ASN A 314 -13.10 27.89 4.62
CA ASN A 314 -13.11 26.75 5.53
C ASN A 314 -11.73 26.32 6.03
N LEU A 315 -10.67 27.07 5.69
CA LEU A 315 -9.32 26.79 6.18
C LEU A 315 -9.27 26.71 7.70
N LEU A 316 -8.56 25.70 8.18
CA LEU A 316 -8.33 25.45 9.59
C LEU A 316 -7.50 26.59 10.23
N LYS A 317 -7.67 26.77 11.55
CA LYS A 317 -7.01 27.79 12.37
C LYS A 317 -6.48 27.18 13.67
N ASN A 318 -5.61 27.91 14.36
CA ASN A 318 -5.15 27.54 15.70
C ASN A 318 -6.33 27.28 16.63
N GLY A 319 -6.22 26.23 17.44
CA GLY A 319 -7.25 25.80 18.39
C GLY A 319 -8.36 24.95 17.77
N ASN A 320 -8.41 24.75 16.45
CA ASN A 320 -9.31 23.77 15.85
C ASN A 320 -8.83 22.35 16.13
N GLU A 321 -9.78 21.45 16.36
CA GLU A 321 -9.52 20.03 16.62
C GLU A 321 -9.69 19.22 15.32
N PHE A 322 -8.77 18.29 15.10
CA PHE A 322 -8.88 17.30 14.04
C PHE A 322 -9.73 16.09 14.49
N PRO A 323 -10.25 15.27 13.56
CA PRO A 323 -11.06 14.07 13.86
C PRO A 323 -10.40 12.97 14.70
N TYR A 324 -9.15 13.15 15.07
CA TYR A 324 -8.32 12.23 15.85
C TYR A 324 -7.78 12.90 17.13
N GLY A 325 -8.39 14.00 17.56
CA GLY A 325 -8.15 14.66 18.85
C GLY A 325 -6.94 15.59 18.90
N GLN A 326 -6.18 15.73 17.81
CA GLN A 326 -5.09 16.68 17.76
C GLN A 326 -5.64 18.11 17.65
N ILE A 327 -5.19 19.00 18.53
CA ILE A 327 -5.45 20.44 18.43
C ILE A 327 -4.40 21.06 17.52
N ALA A 328 -4.85 21.81 16.52
CA ALA A 328 -3.98 22.50 15.59
C ALA A 328 -3.31 23.71 16.25
N ASP A 329 -2.01 23.83 16.05
CA ASP A 329 -1.17 24.92 16.53
C ASP A 329 -0.14 25.29 15.44
N GLY A 330 0.32 26.55 15.43
CA GLY A 330 1.23 27.07 14.40
C GLY A 330 0.66 27.05 12.98
N VAL A 331 -0.65 27.30 12.81
CA VAL A 331 -1.34 27.22 11.51
C VAL A 331 -1.08 28.44 10.63
N GLU A 332 -0.37 28.24 9.52
CA GLU A 332 -0.01 29.28 8.54
C GLU A 332 -0.82 29.23 7.23
N LEU A 333 -1.90 28.44 7.19
CA LEU A 333 -2.68 28.19 5.95
C LEU A 333 -3.15 29.47 5.27
N ASN A 334 -3.61 30.47 6.03
CA ASN A 334 -4.05 31.75 5.47
C ASN A 334 -2.90 32.55 4.85
N SER A 335 -1.69 32.46 5.41
CA SER A 335 -0.50 33.13 4.84
C SER A 335 0.00 32.42 3.59
N ILE A 336 -0.07 31.09 3.54
CA ILE A 336 0.34 30.29 2.37
C ILE A 336 -0.64 30.46 1.21
N TRP A 337 -1.92 30.66 1.52
CA TRP A 337 -2.97 30.86 0.53
C TRP A 337 -2.87 32.21 -0.20
N GLN A 338 -2.35 33.25 0.47
CA GLN A 338 -2.18 34.60 -0.09
C GLN A 338 -1.00 34.68 -1.05
#